data_AF-A0A6P6I264-F1
#
_entry.id   AF-A0A6P6I264-F1
#
_cell.length_a   1.000
_cell.length_b   1.000
_cell.length_c   1.000
_cell.angle_alpha   90.00
_cell.angle_beta   90.00
_cell.angle_gamma   90.00
#
_symmetry.space_group_name_H-M   'P 1'
#
loop_
_entity.id
_entity.type
_entity.pdbx_description
1 polymer ?
#
loop_
_entity_poly.entity_id
_entity_poly.type
_entity_poly.pdbx_seq_one_letter_code
_entity_poly.pdbx_strand_id
1 'polypeptide(L)'
;MAFAETNPAASSLPNGDCGRPGARPGGNRVTVVLGAQWGDEGKGKVVDLLAQDADIVCRCQGGNNAGHTVVVDSVEYDFHLLPSGIINPNVTAFIGNGVVIHLPGLFEEAEKNVQKGKGLEGWEKRLIISDRAHIGTYPFVTSSNCTVGGVCTGLGMPPQNVGEVYGVVKAYTTRVGIGAFPTEQDNEIGELLQTRGREFGVTTGRKRRCGWLDLVLLKYAHMINGFTALALTKLDILDMFTEIKVGVAYKLDGEIIPHFPANQEVLNKVEVQYKTLPGWNTDISNARTFKELPVNAQNYVRFIEDELQIPVKWIGVGKSRESMIQLF
;
A
#
# COMPACT_ATOMS: atom_id res chain seq x y z
N MET A 1 42.05 10.32 -66.19
CA MET A 1 42.93 11.46 -65.85
C MET A 1 42.89 11.60 -64.34
N ALA A 2 43.85 11.02 -63.61
CA ALA A 2 45.12 11.64 -63.14
C ALA A 2 44.86 12.69 -62.03
N PHE A 3 45.03 12.34 -60.74
CA PHE A 3 46.20 12.57 -59.82
C PHE A 3 46.49 14.08 -59.58
N ALA A 4 46.80 14.65 -58.40
CA ALA A 4 47.41 14.25 -57.12
C ALA A 4 46.90 15.23 -56.01
N GLU A 5 47.20 15.20 -54.69
CA GLU A 5 48.45 14.90 -53.98
C GLU A 5 48.20 14.85 -52.43
N THR A 6 48.98 14.02 -51.72
CA THR A 6 49.08 13.86 -50.25
C THR A 6 49.79 15.07 -49.59
N ASN A 7 49.61 15.44 -48.31
CA ASN A 7 50.13 14.78 -47.09
C ASN A 7 49.83 15.66 -45.82
N PRO A 8 50.36 15.43 -44.59
CA PRO A 8 49.59 15.06 -43.40
C PRO A 8 49.73 16.05 -42.22
N ALA A 9 48.73 16.13 -41.32
CA ALA A 9 48.98 16.61 -39.96
C ALA A 9 47.90 16.06 -39.04
N ALA A 10 48.23 14.94 -38.39
CA ALA A 10 47.58 14.55 -37.16
C ALA A 10 47.91 15.58 -36.08
N SER A 11 46.99 16.52 -35.82
CA SER A 11 46.93 17.22 -34.54
C SER A 11 45.83 16.57 -33.73
N SER A 12 46.23 15.71 -32.79
CA SER A 12 45.39 15.16 -31.74
C SER A 12 44.62 16.28 -31.06
N LEU A 13 43.31 16.35 -31.29
CA LEU A 13 42.40 17.03 -30.39
C LEU A 13 42.53 16.31 -29.03
N PRO A 14 42.75 17.03 -27.92
CA PRO A 14 42.71 16.40 -26.62
C PRO A 14 41.31 15.82 -26.46
N ASN A 15 41.22 14.50 -26.26
CA ASN A 15 40.02 13.88 -25.72
C ASN A 15 39.69 14.66 -24.45
N GLY A 16 38.66 15.50 -24.54
CA GLY A 16 38.03 16.08 -23.38
C GLY A 16 37.50 14.91 -22.58
N ASP A 17 38.29 14.45 -21.62
CA ASP A 17 37.83 13.62 -20.53
C ASP A 17 36.79 14.47 -19.80
N CYS A 18 35.54 14.38 -20.25
CA CYS A 18 34.37 14.79 -19.51
C CYS A 18 34.32 13.85 -18.31
N GLY A 19 35.20 14.09 -17.33
CA GLY A 19 35.31 13.33 -16.12
C GLY A 19 33.91 13.21 -15.57
N ARG A 20 33.35 11.99 -15.64
CA ARG A 20 32.04 11.72 -15.06
C ARG A 20 32.18 12.14 -13.60
N PRO A 21 31.45 13.16 -13.12
CA PRO A 21 31.51 13.49 -11.71
C PRO A 21 31.21 12.18 -10.97
N GLY A 22 32.16 11.75 -10.15
CA GLY A 22 32.08 10.48 -9.42
C GLY A 22 30.69 10.37 -8.81
N ALA A 23 30.05 9.21 -8.97
CA ALA A 23 28.69 8.98 -8.50
C ALA A 23 28.57 9.53 -7.08
N ARG A 24 27.74 10.57 -6.90
CA ARG A 24 27.51 11.15 -5.58
C ARG A 24 27.11 10.00 -4.66
N PRO A 25 27.67 9.91 -3.43
CA PRO A 25 27.23 8.90 -2.47
C PRO A 25 25.71 8.92 -2.43
N GLY A 26 25.07 7.77 -2.63
CA GLY A 26 23.62 7.68 -2.73
C GLY A 26 22.99 8.35 -1.51
N GLY A 27 22.22 9.41 -1.73
CA GLY A 27 21.49 10.09 -0.66
C GLY A 27 20.45 9.17 -0.02
N ASN A 28 19.80 9.64 1.05
CA ASN A 28 18.75 8.90 1.73
C ASN A 28 17.71 8.34 0.73
N ARG A 29 17.27 7.10 1.00
CA ARG A 29 16.22 6.44 0.23
C ARG A 29 14.93 6.41 1.03
N VAL A 30 13.81 6.73 0.39
CA VAL A 30 12.49 6.76 1.05
C VAL A 30 11.93 5.35 1.19
N THR A 31 11.29 5.07 2.32
CA THR A 31 10.45 3.87 2.50
C THR A 31 9.03 4.20 2.06
N VAL A 32 8.41 3.30 1.28
CA VAL A 32 7.07 3.50 0.71
C VAL A 32 6.11 2.43 1.24
N VAL A 33 4.91 2.84 1.63
CA VAL A 33 3.81 1.92 2.01
C VAL A 33 2.67 2.06 0.99
N LEU A 34 2.35 0.99 0.28
CA LEU A 34 1.31 0.98 -0.76
C LEU A 34 0.25 -0.09 -0.50
N GLY A 35 -0.98 0.15 -0.97
CA GLY A 35 -2.04 -0.84 -0.93
C GLY A 35 -1.89 -1.75 -2.12
N ALA A 36 -1.97 -3.06 -1.92
CA ALA A 36 -1.78 -4.04 -2.99
C ALA A 36 -3.11 -4.53 -3.61
N GLN A 37 -4.27 -4.10 -3.08
CA GLN A 37 -5.60 -4.53 -3.52
C GLN A 37 -6.47 -3.30 -3.89
N TRP A 38 -7.74 -3.29 -3.49
CA TRP A 38 -8.68 -2.19 -3.76
C TRP A 38 -8.89 -1.25 -2.56
N GLY A 39 -7.85 -1.03 -1.76
CA GLY A 39 -7.95 -0.22 -0.55
C GLY A 39 -8.39 -1.03 0.67
N ASP A 40 -8.46 -0.36 1.82
CA ASP A 40 -8.89 -0.96 3.09
C ASP A 40 -8.06 -2.15 3.58
N GLU A 41 -6.79 -2.21 3.19
CA GLU A 41 -5.84 -3.24 3.59
C GLU A 41 -5.22 -2.97 4.97
N GLY A 42 -5.54 -1.86 5.62
CA GLY A 42 -4.95 -1.49 6.92
C GLY A 42 -3.57 -0.84 6.83
N LYS A 43 -3.26 -0.16 5.71
CA LYS A 43 -2.00 0.58 5.49
C LYS A 43 -1.58 1.44 6.66
N GLY A 44 -2.54 2.15 7.24
CA GLY A 44 -2.25 3.09 8.31
C GLY A 44 -1.63 2.44 9.55
N LYS A 45 -1.91 1.16 9.82
CA LYS A 45 -1.23 0.42 10.89
C LYS A 45 0.26 0.20 10.60
N VAL A 46 0.61 -0.07 9.35
CA VAL A 46 2.01 -0.20 8.92
C VAL A 46 2.70 1.17 8.95
N VAL A 47 2.01 2.22 8.51
CA VAL A 47 2.51 3.61 8.58
C VAL A 47 2.74 4.03 10.03
N ASP A 48 1.81 3.72 10.95
CA ASP A 48 1.92 4.04 12.37
C ASP A 48 3.12 3.33 13.05
N LEU A 49 3.41 2.08 12.67
CA LEU A 49 4.60 1.37 13.13
C LEU A 49 5.89 2.03 12.62
N LEU A 50 5.97 2.32 11.32
CA LEU A 50 7.16 2.92 10.71
C LEU A 50 7.38 4.38 11.12
N ALA A 51 6.31 5.11 11.44
CA ALA A 51 6.38 6.52 11.81
C ALA A 51 7.01 6.76 13.18
N GLN A 52 7.18 5.73 14.02
CA GLN A 52 7.83 5.88 15.34
C GLN A 52 9.30 6.30 15.22
N ASP A 53 10.00 5.79 14.21
CA ASP A 53 11.43 6.03 13.97
C ASP A 53 11.70 6.89 12.73
N ALA A 54 10.65 7.48 12.14
CA ALA A 54 10.77 8.35 10.98
C ALA A 54 11.12 9.78 11.39
N ASP A 55 11.94 10.47 10.59
CA ASP A 55 12.13 11.92 10.70
C ASP A 55 11.05 12.70 9.94
N ILE A 56 10.64 12.16 8.79
CA ILE A 56 9.68 12.78 7.86
C ILE A 56 8.66 11.75 7.40
N VAL A 57 7.38 12.12 7.42
CA VAL A 57 6.28 11.32 6.86
C VAL A 57 5.58 12.09 5.76
N CYS A 58 5.41 11.46 4.60
CA CYS A 58 4.96 12.16 3.40
C CYS A 58 3.62 11.60 2.88
N ARG A 59 2.77 12.49 2.35
CA ARG A 59 1.68 12.16 1.43
C ARG A 59 2.06 12.65 0.04
N CYS A 60 2.15 11.73 -0.93
CA CYS A 60 2.61 12.06 -2.28
C CYS A 60 1.46 12.26 -3.29
N GLN A 61 0.31 11.62 -3.08
CA GLN A 61 -0.78 11.55 -4.04
C GLN A 61 -2.15 11.53 -3.35
N GLY A 62 -3.20 11.75 -4.14
CA GLY A 62 -4.59 11.61 -3.73
C GLY A 62 -5.15 12.86 -3.03
N GLY A 63 -6.22 12.68 -2.26
CA GLY A 63 -6.87 13.72 -1.48
C GLY A 63 -7.40 13.17 -0.15
N ASN A 64 -8.47 13.74 0.39
CA ASN A 64 -9.10 13.36 1.65
C ASN A 64 -10.19 12.26 1.50
N ASN A 65 -10.11 11.44 0.45
CA ASN A 65 -11.13 10.45 0.07
C ASN A 65 -11.05 9.12 0.85
N ALA A 66 -9.94 8.87 1.56
CA ALA A 66 -9.76 7.69 2.39
C ALA A 66 -9.29 8.11 3.79
N GLY A 67 -9.97 7.61 4.82
CA GLY A 67 -9.65 7.87 6.21
C GLY A 67 -8.89 6.71 6.86
N HIS A 68 -8.03 7.03 7.83
CA HIS A 68 -7.37 6.06 8.70
C HIS A 68 -7.40 6.54 10.15
N THR A 69 -7.80 5.66 11.05
CA THR A 69 -7.81 5.91 12.50
C THR A 69 -6.55 5.35 13.16
N VAL A 70 -5.81 6.19 13.87
CA VAL A 70 -4.69 5.81 14.76
C VAL A 70 -5.15 5.95 16.20
N VAL A 71 -4.79 5.00 17.06
CA VAL A 71 -5.12 5.05 18.49
C VAL A 71 -3.83 5.31 19.29
N VAL A 72 -3.81 6.39 20.07
CA VAL A 72 -2.70 6.74 20.98
C VAL A 72 -3.28 7.05 22.36
N ASP A 73 -2.76 6.40 23.40
CA ASP A 73 -3.24 6.54 24.78
C ASP A 73 -4.77 6.39 24.93
N SER A 74 -5.34 5.42 24.20
CA SER A 74 -6.79 5.15 24.11
C SER A 74 -7.63 6.25 23.44
N VAL A 75 -7.00 7.26 22.82
CA VAL A 75 -7.67 8.30 22.03
C VAL A 75 -7.58 7.95 20.55
N GLU A 76 -8.71 7.96 19.84
CA GLU A 76 -8.81 7.65 18.41
C GLU A 76 -8.68 8.91 17.54
N TYR A 77 -7.57 9.07 16.82
CA TYR A 77 -7.35 10.18 15.89
C TYR A 77 -7.65 9.74 14.46
N ASP A 78 -8.44 10.53 13.73
CA ASP A 78 -8.89 10.20 12.37
C ASP A 78 -8.19 11.07 11.33
N PHE A 79 -7.42 10.45 10.46
CA PHE A 79 -6.63 11.13 9.44
C PHE A 79 -7.19 10.91 8.05
N HIS A 80 -7.30 11.95 7.24
CA HIS A 80 -7.75 11.88 5.85
C HIS A 80 -6.73 12.53 4.90
N LEU A 81 -6.35 13.78 5.16
CA LEU A 81 -5.36 14.50 4.38
C LEU A 81 -4.02 14.61 5.12
N LEU A 82 -4.04 14.80 6.43
CA LEU A 82 -2.82 14.83 7.22
C LEU A 82 -2.11 13.47 7.12
N PRO A 83 -0.79 13.44 6.90
CA PRO A 83 -0.02 12.22 7.09
C PRO A 83 -0.20 11.70 8.52
N SER A 84 -0.71 10.48 8.70
CA SER A 84 -1.07 9.97 10.04
C SER A 84 0.11 9.88 11.01
N GLY A 85 1.34 9.76 10.49
CA GLY A 85 2.56 9.79 11.30
C GLY A 85 2.84 11.13 11.99
N ILE A 86 2.10 12.21 11.67
CA ILE A 86 2.17 13.49 12.39
C ILE A 86 1.83 13.35 13.88
N ILE A 87 1.18 12.25 14.26
CA ILE A 87 0.92 11.86 15.66
C ILE A 87 2.21 11.68 16.46
N ASN A 88 3.33 11.37 15.81
CA ASN A 88 4.65 11.38 16.45
C ASN A 88 5.13 12.84 16.56
N PRO A 89 5.39 13.37 17.76
CA PRO A 89 5.78 14.77 17.94
C PRO A 89 7.15 15.10 17.33
N ASN A 90 8.01 14.09 17.10
CA ASN A 90 9.35 14.26 16.53
C ASN A 90 9.35 14.29 14.99
N VAL A 91 8.20 13.97 14.37
CA VAL A 91 8.08 13.85 12.92
C VAL A 91 7.68 15.18 12.28
N THR A 92 8.33 15.48 11.14
CA THR A 92 7.85 16.49 10.18
C THR A 92 6.88 15.82 9.20
N ALA A 93 5.66 16.36 9.08
CA ALA A 93 4.69 15.89 8.10
C ALA A 93 4.82 16.70 6.80
N PHE A 94 4.88 16.03 5.66
CA PHE A 94 4.99 16.68 4.36
C PHE A 94 3.85 16.29 3.42
N ILE A 95 3.18 17.28 2.83
CA ILE A 95 2.19 17.10 1.77
C ILE A 95 2.84 17.51 0.44
N GLY A 96 3.06 16.53 -0.44
CA GLY A 96 3.72 16.70 -1.73
C GLY A 96 2.85 17.34 -2.81
N ASN A 97 3.48 17.68 -3.94
CA ASN A 97 2.84 18.36 -5.06
C ASN A 97 1.79 17.51 -5.80
N GLY A 98 1.80 16.18 -5.63
CA GLY A 98 0.80 15.29 -6.23
C GLY A 98 -0.52 15.23 -5.47
N VAL A 99 -0.64 15.92 -4.34
CA VAL A 99 -1.84 15.92 -3.49
C VAL A 99 -2.81 17.03 -3.92
N VAL A 100 -4.10 16.71 -3.88
CA VAL A 100 -5.20 17.67 -4.00
C VAL A 100 -5.73 18.01 -2.61
N ILE A 101 -5.60 19.27 -2.22
CA ILE A 101 -5.90 19.78 -0.88
C ILE A 101 -7.26 20.47 -0.89
N HIS A 102 -8.15 19.98 -0.04
CA HIS A 102 -9.37 20.68 0.33
C HIS A 102 -9.12 21.43 1.65
N LEU A 103 -8.85 22.74 1.57
CA LEU A 103 -8.42 23.55 2.73
C LEU A 103 -9.40 23.47 3.92
N PRO A 104 -10.73 23.66 3.76
CA PRO A 104 -11.65 23.54 4.89
C PRO A 104 -11.60 22.15 5.55
N GLY A 105 -11.50 21.09 4.73
CA GLY A 105 -11.42 19.72 5.24
C GLY A 105 -10.13 19.43 5.99
N LEU A 106 -9.01 20.03 5.58
CA LEU A 106 -7.73 19.92 6.30
C LEU A 106 -7.81 20.52 7.71
N PHE A 107 -8.34 21.75 7.82
CA PHE A 107 -8.49 22.41 9.12
C PHE A 107 -9.54 21.74 9.99
N GLU A 108 -10.68 21.33 9.41
CA GLU A 108 -11.72 20.57 10.13
C GLU A 108 -11.17 19.25 10.69
N GLU A 109 -10.36 18.51 9.91
CA GLU A 109 -9.68 17.30 10.35
C GLU A 109 -8.72 17.58 11.52
N ALA A 110 -7.88 18.62 11.39
CA ALA A 110 -6.93 18.99 12.44
C ALA A 110 -7.63 19.43 13.73
N GLU A 111 -8.63 20.31 13.63
CA GLU A 111 -9.41 20.81 14.77
C GLU A 111 -10.12 19.68 15.51
N LYS A 112 -10.79 18.78 14.78
CA LYS A 112 -11.43 17.60 15.38
C LYS A 112 -10.43 16.75 16.15
N ASN A 113 -9.25 16.51 15.60
CA ASN A 113 -8.24 15.69 16.27
C ASN A 113 -7.60 16.40 17.48
N VAL A 114 -7.36 17.71 17.42
CA VAL A 114 -6.88 18.51 18.57
C VAL A 114 -7.89 18.48 19.72
N GLN A 115 -9.20 18.49 19.42
CA GLN A 115 -10.25 18.39 20.44
C GLN A 115 -10.30 17.02 21.15
N LYS A 116 -9.80 15.96 20.51
CA LYS A 116 -9.80 14.61 21.08
C LYS A 116 -8.68 14.38 22.10
N GLY A 117 -7.53 15.04 21.94
CA GLY A 117 -6.39 14.88 22.83
C GLY A 117 -5.13 15.59 22.36
N LYS A 118 -4.03 15.38 23.08
CA LYS A 118 -2.75 16.09 22.86
C LYS A 118 -1.92 15.56 21.69
N GLY A 119 -2.38 14.52 20.98
CA GLY A 119 -1.62 13.86 19.91
C GLY A 119 -1.25 14.78 18.74
N LEU A 120 -1.99 15.88 18.53
CA LEU A 120 -1.67 16.89 17.51
C LEU A 120 -1.11 18.19 18.07
N GLU A 121 -0.64 18.22 19.31
CA GLU A 121 -0.06 19.45 19.86
C GLU A 121 1.12 19.94 18.98
N GLY A 122 1.06 21.20 18.53
CA GLY A 122 2.08 21.84 17.69
C GLY A 122 2.20 21.30 16.26
N TRP A 123 1.17 20.61 15.74
CA TRP A 123 1.16 20.09 14.37
C TRP A 123 1.40 21.16 13.30
N GLU A 124 0.95 22.40 13.53
CA GLU A 124 1.06 23.53 12.59
C GLU A 124 2.51 23.87 12.26
N LYS A 125 3.42 23.69 13.22
CA LYS A 125 4.85 23.94 13.05
C LYS A 125 5.58 22.80 12.35
N ARG A 126 4.95 21.62 12.28
CA ARG A 126 5.53 20.38 11.75
C ARG A 126 4.93 19.97 10.42
N LEU A 127 3.81 20.56 10.01
CA LEU A 127 3.23 20.35 8.70
C LEU A 127 3.87 21.29 7.67
N ILE A 128 4.48 20.69 6.65
CA ILE A 128 4.99 21.38 5.47
C ILE A 128 4.11 20.98 4.29
N ILE A 129 3.59 21.96 3.56
CA ILE A 129 2.80 21.74 2.35
C ILE A 129 3.59 22.28 1.16
N SER A 130 3.78 21.46 0.14
CA SER A 130 4.35 21.89 -1.13
C SER A 130 3.53 23.04 -1.72
N ASP A 131 4.19 24.14 -2.09
CA ASP A 131 3.58 25.28 -2.78
C ASP A 131 2.97 24.92 -4.15
N ARG A 132 3.43 23.81 -4.74
CA ARG A 132 2.90 23.20 -5.97
C ARG A 132 1.73 22.22 -5.76
N ALA A 133 1.27 21.99 -4.53
CA ALA A 133 0.11 21.13 -4.30
C ALA A 133 -1.15 21.79 -4.87
N HIS A 134 -2.03 20.98 -5.45
CA HIS A 134 -3.26 21.50 -6.05
C HIS A 134 -4.28 21.83 -4.98
N ILE A 135 -4.93 22.98 -5.06
CA ILE A 135 -6.10 23.30 -4.22
C ILE A 135 -7.35 22.88 -5.00
N GLY A 136 -8.13 21.95 -4.45
CA GLY A 136 -9.30 21.37 -5.10
C GLY A 136 -10.60 21.59 -4.33
N THR A 137 -11.71 21.68 -5.06
CA THR A 137 -13.08 21.70 -4.50
C THR A 137 -13.64 20.27 -4.45
N TYR A 138 -13.50 19.60 -3.29
CA TYR A 138 -14.09 18.29 -2.95
C TYR A 138 -15.61 18.21 -3.28
N PRO A 139 -16.23 17.07 -3.68
CA PRO A 139 -15.85 15.65 -3.45
C PRO A 139 -15.39 14.79 -4.65
N PHE A 140 -15.28 15.30 -5.88
CA PHE A 140 -15.23 14.42 -7.07
C PHE A 140 -13.83 14.14 -7.63
N VAL A 141 -12.88 13.55 -6.87
CA VAL A 141 -11.62 13.05 -7.46
C VAL A 141 -11.06 11.77 -6.83
N THR A 142 -10.79 10.76 -7.66
CA THR A 142 -9.71 9.78 -7.48
C THR A 142 -8.91 9.74 -8.79
N SER A 143 -8.21 10.83 -9.08
CA SER A 143 -7.51 11.04 -10.36
C SER A 143 -5.98 11.06 -10.15
N SER A 144 -5.45 10.16 -9.33
CA SER A 144 -4.04 10.12 -8.94
C SER A 144 -3.41 8.73 -9.16
N ASN A 145 -2.10 8.69 -9.31
CA ASN A 145 -1.35 7.43 -9.39
C ASN A 145 -1.11 6.83 -8.00
N CYS A 146 -1.80 5.73 -7.67
CA CYS A 146 -1.65 5.03 -6.37
C CYS A 146 -0.55 3.95 -6.37
N THR A 147 0.38 4.02 -7.32
CA THR A 147 1.51 3.09 -7.50
C THR A 147 2.84 3.77 -7.18
N VAL A 148 3.94 3.01 -7.12
CA VAL A 148 5.28 3.52 -6.76
C VAL A 148 5.73 4.72 -7.61
N GLY A 149 5.35 4.78 -8.88
CA GLY A 149 5.64 5.92 -9.76
C GLY A 149 5.03 7.24 -9.27
N GLY A 150 3.89 7.18 -8.59
CA GLY A 150 3.22 8.31 -7.96
C GLY A 150 4.05 8.96 -6.84
N VAL A 151 4.95 8.21 -6.20
CA VAL A 151 5.89 8.73 -5.20
C VAL A 151 6.89 9.68 -5.87
N CYS A 152 7.46 9.28 -7.00
CA CYS A 152 8.42 10.08 -7.75
C CYS A 152 7.79 11.37 -8.27
N THR A 153 6.63 11.27 -8.93
CA THR A 153 5.93 12.44 -9.50
C THR A 153 5.30 13.33 -8.43
N GLY A 154 4.86 12.76 -7.31
CA GLY A 154 4.16 13.45 -6.24
C GLY A 154 5.06 14.12 -5.21
N LEU A 155 6.34 13.72 -5.14
CA LEU A 155 7.35 14.32 -4.25
C LEU A 155 8.47 15.03 -5.02
N GLY A 156 8.49 14.95 -6.35
CA GLY A 156 9.54 15.56 -7.17
C GLY A 156 10.92 14.95 -6.95
N MET A 157 10.97 13.64 -6.68
CA MET A 157 12.20 12.91 -6.38
C MET A 157 12.51 11.87 -7.46
N PRO A 158 13.80 11.59 -7.75
CA PRO A 158 14.15 10.64 -8.80
C PRO A 158 14.07 9.18 -8.29
N PRO A 159 13.86 8.19 -9.18
CA PRO A 159 13.60 6.80 -8.77
C PRO A 159 14.70 6.14 -7.93
N GLN A 160 15.97 6.52 -8.12
CA GLN A 160 17.09 6.00 -7.32
C GLN A 160 17.01 6.33 -5.83
N ASN A 161 16.19 7.32 -5.45
CA ASN A 161 15.93 7.66 -4.05
C ASN A 161 14.74 6.87 -3.47
N VAL A 162 14.09 5.97 -4.21
CA VAL A 162 13.12 5.02 -3.65
C VAL A 162 13.87 3.83 -3.08
N GLY A 163 13.62 3.49 -1.81
CA GLY A 163 14.22 2.39 -1.07
C GLY A 163 13.28 1.20 -0.97
N GLU A 164 12.92 0.84 0.26
CA GLU A 164 11.96 -0.22 0.55
C GLU A 164 10.56 0.15 0.08
N VAL A 165 9.85 -0.81 -0.52
CA VAL A 165 8.46 -0.64 -0.99
C VAL A 165 7.63 -1.75 -0.40
N TYR A 166 6.88 -1.44 0.66
CA TYR A 166 6.05 -2.40 1.36
C TYR A 166 4.64 -2.46 0.78
N GLY A 167 4.26 -3.64 0.30
CA GLY A 167 2.90 -3.94 -0.17
C GLY A 167 2.02 -4.37 0.99
N VAL A 168 0.99 -3.59 1.31
CA VAL A 168 0.01 -3.94 2.34
C VAL A 168 -1.09 -4.77 1.69
N VAL A 169 -1.18 -6.02 2.11
CA VAL A 169 -2.07 -7.05 1.59
C VAL A 169 -2.97 -7.49 2.71
N LYS A 170 -4.29 -7.43 2.53
CA LYS A 170 -5.21 -8.08 3.46
C LYS A 170 -5.31 -9.57 3.15
N ALA A 171 -5.41 -10.41 4.18
CA ALA A 171 -5.51 -11.87 4.06
C ALA A 171 -6.75 -12.36 3.27
N TYR A 172 -7.66 -11.46 2.94
CA TYR A 172 -8.78 -11.66 2.04
C TYR A 172 -9.00 -10.35 1.27
N THR A 173 -9.88 -10.36 0.27
CA THR A 173 -10.04 -9.20 -0.59
C THR A 173 -11.34 -8.47 -0.29
N THR A 174 -11.34 -7.14 -0.41
CA THR A 174 -12.56 -6.34 -0.34
C THR A 174 -12.59 -5.28 -1.41
N ARG A 175 -13.80 -4.83 -1.76
CA ARG A 175 -14.00 -3.72 -2.69
C ARG A 175 -15.16 -2.85 -2.24
N VAL A 176 -14.99 -1.53 -2.36
CA VAL A 176 -16.08 -0.55 -2.22
C VAL A 176 -16.64 -0.25 -3.61
N GLY A 177 -17.96 -0.19 -3.72
CA GLY A 177 -18.63 0.21 -4.94
C GLY A 177 -18.73 -0.89 -6.00
N ILE A 178 -19.12 -0.46 -7.20
CA ILE A 178 -19.39 -1.34 -8.34
C ILE A 178 -18.11 -1.81 -9.02
N GLY A 179 -18.24 -2.88 -9.81
CA GLY A 179 -17.25 -3.34 -10.77
C GLY A 179 -16.69 -4.73 -10.50
N ALA A 180 -15.86 -5.24 -11.41
CA ALA A 180 -15.45 -6.63 -11.41
C ALA A 180 -14.71 -7.02 -10.13
N PHE A 181 -15.08 -8.15 -9.56
CA PHE A 181 -14.44 -8.66 -8.36
C PHE A 181 -14.37 -10.20 -8.47
N PRO A 182 -13.33 -10.74 -9.12
CA PRO A 182 -13.27 -12.14 -9.50
C PRO A 182 -13.42 -13.12 -8.32
N THR A 183 -12.85 -12.78 -7.16
CA THR A 183 -12.93 -13.61 -5.96
C THR A 183 -14.06 -13.25 -4.99
N GLU A 184 -15.00 -12.39 -5.40
CA GLU A 184 -16.15 -12.03 -4.57
C GLU A 184 -16.91 -13.27 -4.12
N GLN A 185 -17.36 -13.25 -2.87
CA GLN A 185 -18.18 -14.30 -2.27
C GLN A 185 -19.51 -13.66 -1.85
N ASP A 186 -20.49 -13.64 -2.76
CA ASP A 186 -21.85 -13.18 -2.45
C ASP A 186 -22.67 -14.32 -1.84
N ASN A 187 -22.19 -14.79 -0.67
CA ASN A 187 -22.71 -15.94 0.06
C ASN A 187 -22.26 -15.85 1.55
N GLU A 188 -22.50 -16.90 2.33
CA GLU A 188 -22.21 -16.95 3.77
C GLU A 188 -20.73 -16.69 4.11
N ILE A 189 -19.80 -17.04 3.21
CA ILE A 189 -18.36 -16.78 3.38
C ILE A 189 -18.11 -15.26 3.37
N GLY A 190 -18.66 -14.56 2.39
CA GLY A 190 -18.48 -13.11 2.27
C GLY A 190 -19.13 -12.35 3.42
N GLU A 191 -20.30 -12.82 3.89
CA GLU A 191 -20.95 -12.27 5.09
C GLU A 191 -20.10 -12.48 6.35
N LEU A 192 -19.46 -13.65 6.50
CA LEU A 192 -18.58 -13.94 7.62
C LEU A 192 -17.31 -13.07 7.59
N LEU A 193 -16.67 -12.95 6.43
CA LEU A 193 -15.53 -12.05 6.21
C LEU A 193 -15.90 -10.60 6.53
N GLN A 194 -17.05 -10.14 6.03
CA GLN A 194 -17.54 -8.79 6.26
C GLN A 194 -17.77 -8.50 7.74
N THR A 195 -18.44 -9.44 8.43
CA THR A 195 -18.83 -9.28 9.85
C THR A 195 -17.60 -9.30 10.75
N ARG A 196 -16.74 -10.32 10.62
CA ARG A 196 -15.52 -10.44 11.44
C ARG A 196 -14.54 -9.31 11.14
N GLY A 197 -14.33 -9.00 9.86
CA GLY A 197 -13.43 -7.95 9.40
C GLY A 197 -13.91 -6.52 9.67
N ARG A 198 -15.16 -6.36 10.14
CA ARG A 198 -15.89 -5.09 10.25
C ARG A 198 -15.76 -4.26 8.96
N GLU A 199 -16.07 -4.88 7.84
CA GLU A 199 -15.88 -4.29 6.51
C GLU A 199 -17.04 -3.37 6.12
N PHE A 200 -17.09 -2.22 6.79
CA PHE A 200 -18.06 -1.15 6.60
C PHE A 200 -17.32 0.18 6.50
N GLY A 201 -17.77 1.09 5.64
CA GLY A 201 -17.20 2.44 5.56
C GLY A 201 -17.44 3.20 6.88
N VAL A 202 -16.38 3.71 7.50
CA VAL A 202 -16.44 4.39 8.81
C VAL A 202 -17.40 5.59 8.82
N THR A 203 -17.41 6.37 7.75
CA THR A 203 -18.29 7.56 7.63
C THR A 203 -19.67 7.22 7.10
N THR A 204 -19.74 6.32 6.12
CA THR A 204 -20.99 6.06 5.36
C THR A 204 -21.81 4.89 5.90
N GLY A 205 -21.23 4.02 6.72
CA GLY A 205 -21.81 2.74 7.14
C GLY A 205 -21.96 1.69 6.02
N ARG A 206 -21.67 2.04 4.75
CA ARG A 206 -21.85 1.14 3.60
C ARG A 206 -21.00 -0.12 3.74
N LYS A 207 -21.67 -1.27 3.64
CA LYS A 207 -21.07 -2.60 3.53
C LYS A 207 -20.11 -2.68 2.35
N ARG A 208 -18.94 -3.30 2.57
CA ARG A 208 -17.98 -3.61 1.51
C ARG A 208 -18.24 -5.01 0.98
N ARG A 209 -18.01 -5.19 -0.31
CA ARG A 209 -17.99 -6.51 -0.94
C ARG A 209 -16.76 -7.25 -0.45
N CYS A 210 -16.90 -8.53 -0.13
CA CYS A 210 -15.84 -9.35 0.44
C CYS A 210 -15.64 -10.60 -0.41
N GLY A 211 -14.40 -11.08 -0.47
CA GLY A 211 -14.04 -12.22 -1.28
C GLY A 211 -12.72 -12.83 -0.85
N TRP A 212 -12.39 -13.97 -1.43
CA TRP A 212 -11.13 -14.66 -1.16
C TRP A 212 -9.91 -13.86 -1.58
N LEU A 213 -8.74 -14.22 -1.05
CA LEU A 213 -7.47 -13.65 -1.48
C LEU A 213 -7.24 -13.95 -2.97
N ASP A 214 -6.78 -12.96 -3.72
CA ASP A 214 -6.53 -13.07 -5.16
C ASP A 214 -5.06 -12.83 -5.47
N LEU A 215 -4.32 -13.90 -5.75
CA LEU A 215 -2.89 -13.81 -6.05
C LEU A 215 -2.63 -13.34 -7.49
N VAL A 216 -3.58 -13.46 -8.41
CA VAL A 216 -3.41 -12.93 -9.78
C VAL A 216 -3.37 -11.40 -9.73
N LEU A 217 -4.29 -10.79 -8.98
CA LEU A 217 -4.28 -9.36 -8.69
C LEU A 217 -2.99 -8.92 -7.98
N LEU A 218 -2.54 -9.68 -6.97
CA LEU A 218 -1.33 -9.34 -6.23
C LEU A 218 -0.06 -9.45 -7.07
N LYS A 219 0.06 -10.47 -7.94
CA LYS A 219 1.17 -10.58 -8.92
C LYS A 219 1.18 -9.38 -9.85
N TYR A 220 0.01 -8.95 -10.34
CA TYR A 220 -0.11 -7.75 -11.16
C TYR A 220 0.29 -6.46 -10.39
N ALA A 221 -0.15 -6.31 -9.14
CA ALA A 221 0.23 -5.19 -8.29
C ALA A 221 1.76 -5.16 -8.02
N HIS A 222 2.37 -6.31 -7.80
CA HIS A 222 3.81 -6.44 -7.63
C HIS A 222 4.58 -6.10 -8.91
N MET A 223 4.13 -6.58 -10.08
CA MET A 223 4.74 -6.27 -11.38
C MET A 223 4.89 -4.75 -11.60
N ILE A 224 3.93 -3.96 -11.11
CA ILE A 224 3.95 -2.50 -11.24
C ILE A 224 4.78 -1.83 -10.14
N ASN A 225 4.68 -2.31 -8.90
CA ASN A 225 5.21 -1.61 -7.74
C ASN A 225 6.59 -2.08 -7.28
N GLY A 226 7.02 -3.29 -7.65
CA GLY A 226 8.28 -3.86 -7.23
C GLY A 226 8.41 -3.97 -5.71
N PHE A 227 7.39 -4.55 -5.05
CA PHE A 227 7.40 -4.70 -3.59
C PHE A 227 8.64 -5.44 -3.09
N THR A 228 9.30 -4.89 -2.08
CA THR A 228 10.48 -5.49 -1.43
C THR A 228 10.08 -6.43 -0.30
N ALA A 229 8.96 -6.14 0.38
CA ALA A 229 8.33 -7.02 1.34
C ALA A 229 6.82 -6.74 1.45
N LEU A 230 6.08 -7.64 2.08
CA LEU A 230 4.63 -7.52 2.31
C LEU A 230 4.30 -7.32 3.79
N ALA A 231 3.22 -6.60 4.05
CA ALA A 231 2.53 -6.60 5.32
C ALA A 231 1.17 -7.29 5.13
N LEU A 232 1.05 -8.52 5.64
CA LEU A 232 -0.17 -9.33 5.55
C LEU A 232 -1.10 -9.00 6.73
N THR A 233 -2.20 -8.31 6.50
CA THR A 233 -3.08 -7.81 7.57
C THR A 233 -4.35 -8.66 7.71
N LYS A 234 -4.97 -8.55 8.90
CA LYS A 234 -6.25 -9.17 9.23
C LYS A 234 -6.26 -10.70 9.06
N LEU A 235 -5.14 -11.35 9.40
CA LEU A 235 -5.04 -12.81 9.34
C LEU A 235 -6.02 -13.46 10.34
N ASP A 236 -6.24 -12.82 11.49
CA ASP A 236 -7.18 -13.22 12.56
C ASP A 236 -8.65 -13.36 12.11
N ILE A 237 -8.98 -12.73 10.98
CA ILE A 237 -10.32 -12.84 10.41
C ILE A 237 -10.57 -14.25 9.86
N LEU A 238 -9.52 -14.94 9.44
CA LEU A 238 -9.59 -16.29 8.87
C LEU A 238 -9.60 -17.40 9.94
N ASP A 239 -9.48 -17.06 11.23
CA ASP A 239 -9.42 -18.02 12.35
C ASP A 239 -10.59 -18.99 12.43
N MET A 240 -11.77 -18.61 11.94
CA MET A 240 -13.00 -19.42 12.02
C MET A 240 -13.25 -20.30 10.80
N PHE A 241 -12.38 -20.24 9.79
CA PHE A 241 -12.55 -21.02 8.58
C PHE A 241 -11.89 -22.38 8.73
N THR A 242 -12.63 -23.44 8.38
CA THR A 242 -12.10 -24.80 8.30
C THR A 242 -11.26 -25.01 7.04
N GLU A 243 -11.64 -24.32 5.96
CA GLU A 243 -10.93 -24.29 4.68
C GLU A 243 -10.92 -22.86 4.15
N ILE A 244 -9.80 -22.47 3.55
CA ILE A 244 -9.60 -21.14 2.97
C ILE A 244 -9.25 -21.33 1.50
N LYS A 245 -9.97 -20.63 0.61
CA LYS A 245 -9.65 -20.63 -0.82
C LYS A 245 -8.81 -19.41 -1.16
N VAL A 246 -7.88 -19.59 -2.08
CA VAL A 246 -7.03 -18.53 -2.63
C VAL A 246 -7.04 -18.62 -4.16
N GLY A 247 -7.40 -17.53 -4.83
CA GLY A 247 -7.40 -17.45 -6.29
C GLY A 247 -5.96 -17.41 -6.82
N VAL A 248 -5.56 -18.39 -7.63
CA VAL A 248 -4.18 -18.57 -8.09
C VAL A 248 -4.01 -18.34 -9.60
N ALA A 249 -5.09 -18.48 -10.38
CA ALA A 249 -5.09 -18.25 -11.81
C ALA A 249 -6.48 -17.82 -12.28
N TYR A 250 -6.53 -17.14 -13.43
CA TYR A 250 -7.77 -16.84 -14.14
C TYR A 250 -7.87 -17.71 -15.38
N LYS A 251 -9.06 -18.27 -15.61
CA LYS A 251 -9.48 -18.83 -16.89
C LYS A 251 -10.40 -17.86 -17.60
N LEU A 252 -10.25 -17.74 -18.91
CA LEU A 252 -11.19 -17.01 -19.77
C LEU A 252 -11.49 -17.91 -20.97
N ASP A 253 -12.78 -18.16 -21.21
CA ASP A 253 -13.25 -19.02 -22.30
C ASP A 253 -12.58 -20.42 -22.31
N GLY A 254 -12.33 -20.98 -21.12
CA GLY A 254 -11.73 -22.30 -20.93
C GLY A 254 -10.20 -22.34 -20.82
N GLU A 255 -9.50 -21.26 -21.19
CA GLU A 255 -8.03 -21.17 -21.24
C GLU A 255 -7.45 -20.34 -20.09
N ILE A 256 -6.31 -20.77 -19.53
CA ILE A 256 -5.63 -20.01 -18.48
C ILE A 256 -4.94 -18.79 -19.09
N ILE A 257 -5.21 -17.60 -18.56
CA ILE A 257 -4.59 -16.35 -19.01
C ILE A 257 -3.44 -15.92 -18.10
N PRO A 258 -2.29 -15.45 -18.65
CA PRO A 258 -1.14 -15.04 -17.87
C PRO A 258 -1.17 -13.57 -17.40
N HIS A 259 -2.26 -12.84 -17.69
CA HIS A 259 -2.37 -11.40 -17.46
C HIS A 259 -3.64 -11.06 -16.68
N PHE A 260 -3.64 -9.91 -16.03
CA PHE A 260 -4.83 -9.33 -15.42
C PHE A 260 -5.61 -8.54 -16.49
N PRO A 261 -6.86 -8.91 -16.84
CA PRO A 261 -7.62 -8.22 -17.88
C PRO A 261 -7.82 -6.73 -17.56
N ALA A 262 -7.45 -5.87 -18.52
CA ALA A 262 -7.61 -4.43 -18.39
C ALA A 262 -9.06 -3.96 -18.62
N ASN A 263 -9.82 -4.70 -19.42
CA ASN A 263 -11.23 -4.40 -19.69
C ASN A 263 -12.13 -5.05 -18.62
N GLN A 264 -13.07 -4.27 -18.10
CA GLN A 264 -13.97 -4.68 -17.03
C GLN A 264 -14.89 -5.85 -17.45
N GLU A 265 -15.47 -5.79 -18.64
CA GLU A 265 -16.39 -6.81 -19.14
C GLU A 265 -15.68 -8.15 -19.34
N VAL A 266 -14.41 -8.12 -19.74
CA VAL A 266 -13.55 -9.31 -19.80
C VAL A 266 -13.24 -9.81 -18.39
N LEU A 267 -12.86 -8.92 -17.46
CA LEU A 267 -12.56 -9.29 -16.08
C LEU A 267 -13.76 -9.92 -15.36
N ASN A 268 -15.00 -9.50 -15.68
CA ASN A 268 -16.22 -10.10 -15.16
C ASN A 268 -16.48 -11.54 -15.64
N LYS A 269 -15.87 -11.95 -16.76
CA LYS A 269 -16.04 -13.28 -17.34
C LYS A 269 -15.00 -14.29 -16.86
N VAL A 270 -14.00 -13.85 -16.09
CA VAL A 270 -12.95 -14.77 -15.68
C VAL A 270 -13.47 -15.78 -14.68
N GLU A 271 -13.09 -17.03 -14.89
CA GLU A 271 -13.30 -18.12 -13.95
C GLU A 271 -12.06 -18.26 -13.08
N VAL A 272 -12.19 -17.93 -11.80
CA VAL A 272 -11.07 -18.04 -10.86
C VAL A 272 -10.77 -19.50 -10.54
N GLN A 273 -9.52 -19.89 -10.71
CA GLN A 273 -8.99 -21.17 -10.26
C GLN A 273 -8.50 -21.02 -8.83
N TYR A 274 -9.03 -21.84 -7.92
CA TYR A 274 -8.73 -21.74 -6.50
C TYR A 274 -7.80 -22.86 -6.03
N LYS A 275 -6.85 -22.50 -5.17
CA LYS A 275 -6.20 -23.44 -4.26
C LYS A 275 -6.96 -23.43 -2.93
N THR A 276 -7.38 -24.61 -2.46
CA THR A 276 -7.93 -24.77 -1.12
C THR A 276 -6.80 -25.11 -0.16
N LEU A 277 -6.73 -24.37 0.95
CA LEU A 277 -5.80 -24.57 2.05
C LEU A 277 -6.59 -24.93 3.32
N PRO A 278 -6.06 -25.80 4.20
CA PRO A 278 -6.70 -26.05 5.48
C PRO A 278 -6.62 -24.80 6.36
N GLY A 279 -7.73 -24.44 7.00
CA GLY A 279 -7.74 -23.41 8.01
C GLY A 279 -7.21 -23.91 9.36
N TRP A 280 -7.13 -23.02 10.35
CA TRP A 280 -6.53 -23.33 11.65
C TRP A 280 -7.50 -23.38 12.82
N ASN A 281 -8.75 -22.90 12.67
CA ASN A 281 -9.81 -23.00 13.69
C ASN A 281 -9.36 -22.61 15.12
N THR A 282 -8.46 -21.64 15.23
CA THR A 282 -7.80 -21.25 16.48
C THR A 282 -7.63 -19.74 16.48
N ASP A 283 -7.92 -19.09 17.62
CA ASP A 283 -7.72 -17.64 17.78
C ASP A 283 -6.22 -17.29 17.80
N ILE A 284 -5.77 -16.47 16.85
CA ILE A 284 -4.37 -16.02 16.75
C ILE A 284 -4.15 -14.59 17.25
N SER A 285 -5.19 -13.93 17.80
CA SER A 285 -5.14 -12.50 18.12
C SER A 285 -4.09 -12.11 19.17
N ASN A 286 -3.71 -13.07 20.01
CA ASN A 286 -2.69 -12.92 21.04
C ASN A 286 -1.27 -13.31 20.58
N ALA A 287 -1.10 -13.83 19.36
CA ALA A 287 0.21 -14.18 18.84
C ALA A 287 1.08 -12.92 18.64
N ARG A 288 2.34 -12.98 19.07
CA ARG A 288 3.35 -11.92 18.95
C ARG A 288 4.61 -12.38 18.24
N THR A 289 4.80 -13.69 18.06
CA THR A 289 5.89 -14.24 17.25
C THR A 289 5.37 -15.20 16.19
N PHE A 290 6.10 -15.36 15.07
CA PHE A 290 5.69 -16.26 13.99
C PHE A 290 5.55 -17.73 14.44
N LYS A 291 6.34 -18.14 15.45
CA LYS A 291 6.33 -19.49 16.01
C LYS A 291 5.06 -19.80 16.82
N GLU A 292 4.38 -18.76 17.32
CA GLU A 292 3.12 -18.89 18.06
C GLU A 292 1.91 -19.11 17.13
N LEU A 293 2.05 -18.80 15.83
CA LEU A 293 0.98 -19.06 14.87
C LEU A 293 0.80 -20.58 14.66
N PRO A 294 -0.45 -21.07 14.54
CA PRO A 294 -0.71 -22.46 14.16
C PRO A 294 -0.05 -22.83 12.83
N VAL A 295 0.30 -24.10 12.64
CA VAL A 295 1.00 -24.59 11.43
C VAL A 295 0.28 -24.19 10.15
N ASN A 296 -1.06 -24.30 10.11
CA ASN A 296 -1.85 -23.93 8.93
C ASN A 296 -1.82 -22.42 8.66
N ALA A 297 -1.78 -21.58 9.70
CA ALA A 297 -1.62 -20.13 9.54
C ALA A 297 -0.21 -19.78 9.02
N GLN A 298 0.83 -20.42 9.55
CA GLN A 298 2.19 -20.26 9.01
C GLN A 298 2.28 -20.72 7.55
N ASN A 299 1.63 -21.82 7.19
CA ASN A 299 1.61 -22.34 5.82
C ASN A 299 0.81 -21.43 4.88
N TYR A 300 -0.23 -20.76 5.37
CA TYR A 300 -0.95 -19.73 4.60
C TYR A 300 -0.03 -18.56 4.24
N VAL A 301 0.78 -18.08 5.20
CA VAL A 301 1.78 -17.04 4.98
C VAL A 301 2.82 -17.49 3.96
N ARG A 302 3.42 -18.67 4.18
CA ARG A 302 4.43 -19.24 3.26
C ARG A 302 3.88 -19.45 1.86
N PHE A 303 2.62 -19.89 1.72
CA PHE A 303 1.98 -20.05 0.43
C PHE A 303 1.91 -18.72 -0.36
N ILE A 304 1.63 -17.60 0.32
CA ILE A 304 1.64 -16.28 -0.30
C ILE A 304 3.07 -15.88 -0.71
N GLU A 305 4.05 -16.09 0.17
CA GLU A 305 5.46 -15.81 -0.12
C GLU A 305 5.97 -16.62 -1.31
N ASP A 306 5.66 -17.92 -1.36
CA ASP A 306 6.07 -18.85 -2.41
C ASP A 306 5.42 -18.49 -3.76
N GLU A 307 4.14 -18.13 -3.76
CA GLU A 307 3.45 -17.77 -5.00
C GLU A 307 3.88 -16.41 -5.56
N LEU A 308 4.17 -15.44 -4.68
CA LEU A 308 4.55 -14.09 -5.09
C LEU A 308 6.07 -13.88 -5.23
N GLN A 309 6.87 -14.75 -4.61
CA GLN A 309 8.32 -14.58 -4.44
C GLN A 309 8.69 -13.26 -3.74
N ILE A 310 7.88 -12.85 -2.76
CA ILE A 310 8.07 -11.64 -1.95
C ILE A 310 7.94 -12.02 -0.48
N PRO A 311 8.92 -11.68 0.38
CA PRO A 311 8.84 -12.03 1.79
C PRO A 311 7.77 -11.22 2.52
N VAL A 312 7.09 -11.84 3.48
CA VAL A 312 6.17 -11.19 4.41
C VAL A 312 6.98 -10.70 5.60
N LYS A 313 7.05 -9.38 5.78
CA LYS A 313 7.76 -8.75 6.89
C LYS A 313 6.88 -8.59 8.12
N TRP A 314 5.58 -8.33 7.92
CA TRP A 314 4.61 -8.15 9.01
C TRP A 314 3.35 -8.97 8.82
N ILE A 315 2.81 -9.48 9.94
CA ILE A 315 1.52 -10.17 10.01
C ILE A 315 0.62 -9.48 11.04
N GLY A 316 -0.51 -8.95 10.57
CA GLY A 316 -1.52 -8.32 11.42
C GLY A 316 -2.52 -9.36 11.93
N VAL A 317 -2.58 -9.50 13.26
CA VAL A 317 -3.47 -10.43 13.97
C VAL A 317 -4.50 -9.70 14.85
N GLY A 318 -4.78 -8.43 14.54
CA GLY A 318 -5.74 -7.64 15.30
C GLY A 318 -5.61 -6.15 15.02
N LYS A 319 -6.36 -5.35 15.78
CA LYS A 319 -6.45 -3.89 15.56
C LYS A 319 -5.34 -3.09 16.22
N SER A 320 -4.96 -3.43 17.45
CA SER A 320 -3.98 -2.64 18.21
C SER A 320 -2.61 -2.70 17.55
N ARG A 321 -1.78 -1.69 17.80
CA ARG A 321 -0.41 -1.61 17.27
C ARG A 321 0.40 -2.87 17.59
N GLU A 322 0.25 -3.40 18.80
CA GLU A 322 0.94 -4.58 19.33
C GLU A 322 0.48 -5.88 18.66
N SER A 323 -0.72 -5.92 18.07
CA SER A 323 -1.20 -7.06 17.27
C SER A 323 -0.58 -7.07 15.86
N MET A 324 0.72 -6.85 15.77
CA MET A 324 1.52 -6.97 14.54
C MET A 324 2.77 -7.78 14.84
N ILE A 325 2.90 -8.93 14.19
CA ILE A 325 4.08 -9.79 14.27
C ILE A 325 5.07 -9.32 13.21
N GLN A 326 6.30 -8.98 13.61
CA GLN A 326 7.39 -8.68 12.69
C GLN A 326 8.29 -9.92 12.52
N LEU A 327 8.60 -10.32 11.29
CA LEU A 327 9.37 -11.52 11.00
C LEU A 327 10.88 -11.25 10.91
N PHE A 328 11.26 -10.07 10.42
CA PHE A 328 12.63 -9.58 10.26
C PHE A 328 12.64 -8.05 10.14
#